data_AF-M1MT05-F1
#
_entry.id   AF-M1MT05-F1
#
_cell.length_a   1.000
_cell.length_b   1.000
_cell.length_c   1.000
_cell.angle_alpha   90.00
_cell.angle_beta   90.00
_cell.angle_gamma   90.00
#
_symmetry.space_group_name_H-M   'P 1'
#
loop_
_entity.id
_entity.type
_entity.pdbx_description
1 polymer ?
#
loop_
_entity_poly.entity_id
_entity_poly.type
_entity_poly.pdbx_seq_one_letter_code
_entity_poly.pdbx_strand_id
1 'polypeptide(L)'
;MKHIRTILSIVLILVILNGCGNQKTQTNDSQTNSIDAIESNANDKVNTNNDTKNDNSTKQNDTLQTQNNIDKNKINLTDDSTKTSESKTSNSDSTIKENVIDYIINGQENKSESQKLKWSKTFLNKIDIDSLFKQYTENKGNADDIEGFATYITKNAPVLSNWQDLFKKDLYDTYGENVVKIKHLENDLYQAYIEKDGSQVPYVVVSSKTGYFHG
;
A
#
# COMPACT_ATOMS: atom_id res chain seq x y z
N MET A 1 -43.43 11.61 -34.25
CA MET A 1 -42.74 11.52 -35.55
C MET A 1 -42.08 10.15 -35.66
N LYS A 2 -42.23 9.53 -36.83
CA LYS A 2 -41.96 8.11 -37.12
C LYS A 2 -40.46 7.77 -37.11
N HIS A 3 -40.20 6.51 -36.75
CA HIS A 3 -38.95 5.77 -36.76
C HIS A 3 -38.07 5.97 -37.99
N ILE A 4 -36.75 6.01 -37.77
CA ILE A 4 -35.75 5.38 -38.65
C ILE A 4 -34.72 4.71 -37.75
N ARG A 5 -34.73 3.37 -37.76
CA ARG A 5 -33.69 2.51 -37.22
C ARG A 5 -32.78 2.18 -38.38
N THR A 6 -31.58 2.73 -38.41
CA THR A 6 -30.56 2.32 -39.38
C THR A 6 -29.68 1.27 -38.71
N ILE A 7 -29.94 0.00 -39.04
CA ILE A 7 -29.06 -1.13 -38.77
C ILE A 7 -28.00 -1.11 -39.87
N LEU A 8 -26.75 -0.83 -39.53
CA LEU A 8 -25.62 -1.04 -40.43
C LEU A 8 -24.76 -2.16 -39.85
N SER A 9 -25.02 -3.39 -40.32
CA SER A 9 -24.16 -4.55 -40.15
C SER A 9 -22.87 -4.34 -40.94
N ILE A 10 -21.72 -4.36 -40.28
CA ILE A 10 -20.42 -4.54 -40.95
C ILE A 10 -19.74 -5.76 -40.36
N VAL A 11 -19.37 -6.63 -41.30
CA VAL A 11 -18.99 -8.03 -41.16
C VAL A 11 -17.55 -8.17 -40.64
N LEU A 12 -17.41 -9.18 -39.78
CA LEU A 12 -16.21 -9.78 -39.21
C LEU A 12 -15.24 -10.30 -40.29
N ILE A 13 -13.96 -9.93 -40.23
CA ILE A 13 -12.86 -10.71 -40.83
C ILE A 13 -11.75 -10.86 -39.78
N LEU A 14 -11.67 -12.06 -39.20
CA LEU A 14 -10.53 -12.55 -38.43
C LEU A 14 -9.54 -13.17 -39.41
N VAL A 15 -8.33 -12.61 -39.50
CA VAL A 15 -7.18 -13.30 -40.10
C VAL A 15 -6.34 -13.85 -38.97
N ILE A 16 -6.36 -15.18 -38.83
CA ILE A 16 -5.45 -15.95 -37.98
C ILE A 16 -4.20 -16.21 -38.81
N LEU A 17 -3.04 -15.73 -38.36
CA LEU A 17 -1.74 -16.21 -38.83
C LEU A 17 -0.98 -16.82 -37.65
N ASN A 18 -0.86 -18.14 -37.72
CA ASN A 18 0.02 -18.95 -36.89
C ASN A 18 1.48 -18.62 -37.22
N GLY A 19 2.28 -18.35 -36.19
CA GLY A 19 3.73 -18.22 -36.28
C GLY A 19 4.39 -18.99 -35.15
N CYS A 20 4.40 -20.32 -35.26
CA CYS A 20 5.13 -21.21 -34.38
C CYS A 20 6.60 -21.21 -34.82
N GLY A 21 7.49 -20.64 -34.00
CA GLY A 21 8.95 -20.66 -34.21
C GLY A 21 9.64 -21.25 -33.00
N ASN A 22 9.81 -22.58 -32.99
CA ASN A 22 10.67 -23.29 -32.05
C ASN A 22 12.14 -22.99 -32.35
N GLN A 23 12.91 -22.56 -31.34
CA GLN A 23 14.33 -22.88 -31.25
C GLN A 23 14.66 -23.42 -29.85
N LYS A 24 14.88 -24.74 -29.83
CA LYS A 24 15.80 -25.45 -28.93
C LYS A 24 17.20 -25.17 -29.53
N THR A 25 18.28 -24.87 -28.83
CA THR A 25 18.99 -25.67 -27.80
C THR A 25 20.25 -24.88 -27.44
N GLN A 26 20.66 -24.84 -26.17
CA GLN A 26 22.00 -25.26 -25.71
C GLN A 26 22.24 -24.82 -24.26
N THR A 27 22.00 -25.79 -23.37
CA THR A 27 22.76 -26.02 -22.14
C THR A 27 24.26 -26.08 -22.43
N ASN A 28 25.04 -25.32 -21.67
CA ASN A 28 26.44 -25.63 -21.39
C ASN A 28 26.56 -25.86 -19.88
N ASP A 29 26.51 -27.12 -19.48
CA ASP A 29 27.19 -27.60 -18.29
C ASP A 29 28.62 -27.94 -18.67
N SER A 30 29.59 -27.36 -17.97
CA SER A 30 30.96 -27.89 -17.91
C SER A 30 31.45 -27.81 -16.47
N GLN A 31 31.33 -28.96 -15.81
CA GLN A 31 32.39 -29.66 -15.09
C GLN A 31 33.33 -28.85 -14.18
N THR A 32 33.11 -29.06 -12.88
CA THR A 32 34.07 -29.65 -11.91
C THR A 32 35.56 -29.45 -12.15
N ASN A 33 36.24 -28.93 -11.11
CA ASN A 33 37.43 -29.57 -10.56
C ASN A 33 37.54 -29.26 -9.06
N SER A 34 37.37 -30.30 -8.25
CA SER A 34 38.01 -30.42 -6.95
C SER A 34 39.51 -30.63 -7.15
N ILE A 35 40.34 -30.23 -6.19
CA ILE A 35 41.47 -31.01 -5.66
C ILE A 35 42.05 -30.26 -4.43
N ASP A 36 41.86 -30.95 -3.31
CA ASP A 36 42.77 -31.26 -2.22
C ASP A 36 43.40 -30.21 -1.29
N ALA A 37 43.19 -30.55 -0.02
CA ALA A 37 43.82 -30.11 1.20
C ALA A 37 45.35 -30.29 1.20
N ILE A 38 46.04 -29.42 1.95
CA ILE A 38 47.13 -29.83 2.82
C ILE A 38 46.99 -29.14 4.18
N GLU A 39 47.19 -29.99 5.17
CA GLU A 39 46.98 -29.94 6.61
C GLU A 39 48.19 -29.37 7.39
N SER A 40 48.00 -29.30 8.71
CA SER A 40 49.01 -29.35 9.78
C SER A 40 49.51 -27.98 10.28
N ASN A 41 49.67 -27.68 11.57
CA ASN A 41 49.73 -28.48 12.81
C ASN A 41 49.39 -27.53 14.00
N ALA A 42 48.61 -27.96 15.01
CA ALA A 42 49.06 -28.51 16.31
C ALA A 42 49.86 -27.49 17.16
N ASN A 43 49.68 -27.20 18.46
CA ASN A 43 49.04 -27.77 19.66
C ASN A 43 48.70 -26.53 20.56
N ASP A 44 48.00 -26.53 21.70
CA ASP A 44 48.04 -27.46 22.81
C ASP A 44 46.94 -27.11 23.84
N LYS A 45 46.34 -28.19 24.37
CA LYS A 45 45.82 -28.46 25.73
C LYS A 45 45.07 -27.42 26.59
N VAL A 46 43.81 -27.81 26.87
CA VAL A 46 43.24 -28.21 28.20
C VAL A 46 43.09 -27.11 29.27
N ASN A 47 41.86 -26.81 29.75
CA ASN A 47 41.26 -27.50 30.92
C ASN A 47 39.83 -27.03 31.30
N THR A 48 39.03 -28.03 31.71
CA THR A 48 37.97 -28.09 32.77
C THR A 48 36.65 -27.29 32.70
N ASN A 49 35.60 -28.00 32.29
CA ASN A 49 34.36 -28.37 33.01
C ASN A 49 33.61 -27.42 33.97
N ASN A 50 32.31 -27.33 33.67
CA ASN A 50 31.12 -27.53 34.53
C ASN A 50 30.38 -26.35 35.21
N ASP A 51 29.13 -26.22 34.74
CA ASP A 51 27.85 -26.21 35.48
C ASP A 51 27.41 -25.03 36.39
N THR A 52 26.31 -24.41 35.93
CA THR A 52 24.98 -24.34 36.58
C THR A 52 24.78 -23.66 37.95
N LYS A 53 24.00 -22.57 37.97
CA LYS A 53 22.84 -22.23 38.87
C LYS A 53 22.49 -20.73 38.75
N ASN A 54 21.27 -20.31 38.40
CA ASN A 54 20.02 -20.23 39.20
C ASN A 54 20.14 -19.39 40.49
N ASP A 55 19.47 -18.23 40.62
CA ASP A 55 18.15 -18.06 41.30
C ASP A 55 17.76 -16.57 41.55
N ASN A 56 16.44 -16.38 41.71
CA ASN A 56 15.56 -15.26 42.10
C ASN A 56 16.05 -13.99 42.86
N SER A 57 15.35 -12.86 42.66
CA SER A 57 14.54 -12.17 43.71
C SER A 57 13.83 -10.86 43.27
N THR A 58 12.48 -10.89 43.29
CA THR A 58 11.49 -10.04 43.99
C THR A 58 11.67 -8.51 44.26
N LYS A 59 10.56 -7.78 44.03
CA LYS A 59 9.90 -6.65 44.77
C LYS A 59 9.69 -5.39 43.90
N GLN A 60 8.47 -5.03 43.49
CA GLN A 60 7.33 -4.41 44.20
C GLN A 60 7.65 -3.02 44.82
N ASN A 61 6.83 -2.02 44.46
CA ASN A 61 6.42 -0.77 45.16
C ASN A 61 5.96 0.25 44.10
N ASP A 62 5.07 1.20 44.33
CA ASP A 62 3.75 1.21 44.96
C ASP A 62 3.05 2.48 44.44
N THR A 63 1.72 2.51 44.53
CA THR A 63 0.83 3.58 44.05
C THR A 63 0.88 4.82 44.96
N LEU A 64 0.64 6.04 44.46
CA LEU A 64 -0.35 6.99 45.03
C LEU A 64 -0.44 8.36 44.31
N GLN A 65 -1.69 8.71 44.00
CA GLN A 65 -2.22 10.00 43.59
C GLN A 65 -2.18 11.02 44.75
N THR A 66 -2.24 12.31 44.43
CA THR A 66 -2.88 13.32 45.31
C THR A 66 -3.54 14.43 44.47
N GLN A 67 -4.81 14.70 44.82
CA GLN A 67 -5.73 15.70 44.31
C GLN A 67 -5.45 17.13 44.86
N ASN A 68 -6.29 18.08 44.39
CA ASN A 68 -6.65 19.41 44.93
C ASN A 68 -6.01 20.59 44.17
N ASN A 69 -6.69 21.69 43.84
CA ASN A 69 -8.09 22.09 43.95
C ASN A 69 -8.36 23.29 43.01
N ILE A 70 -9.64 23.56 42.84
CA ILE A 70 -10.36 24.62 42.12
C ILE A 70 -9.81 26.04 42.33
N ASP A 71 -9.82 26.89 41.28
CA ASP A 71 -10.37 28.24 41.40
C ASP A 71 -10.85 28.84 40.06
N LYS A 72 -12.10 29.30 40.07
CA LYS A 72 -12.75 30.10 39.03
C LYS A 72 -12.30 31.55 39.18
N ASN A 73 -11.91 32.20 38.08
CA ASN A 73 -12.14 33.63 37.97
C ASN A 73 -12.55 34.04 36.55
N LYS A 74 -13.58 34.87 36.49
CA LYS A 74 -14.27 35.38 35.31
C LYS A 74 -13.86 36.84 35.15
N ILE A 75 -13.22 37.19 34.03
CA ILE A 75 -13.11 38.59 33.58
C ILE A 75 -13.33 38.62 32.07
N ASN A 76 -14.44 39.23 31.66
CA ASN A 76 -14.62 39.78 30.31
C ASN A 76 -13.90 41.13 30.26
N LEU A 77 -13.29 41.48 29.12
CA LEU A 77 -13.26 42.84 28.57
C LEU A 77 -12.76 42.81 27.11
N THR A 78 -13.56 43.44 26.26
CA THR A 78 -13.35 43.93 24.90
C THR A 78 -12.12 44.82 24.78
N ASP A 79 -11.37 44.77 23.66
CA ASP A 79 -11.36 45.88 22.67
C ASP A 79 -10.54 45.55 21.42
N ASP A 80 -10.94 46.21 20.35
CA ASP A 80 -10.42 46.24 18.99
C ASP A 80 -9.00 46.84 18.90
N SER A 81 -8.13 46.24 18.07
CA SER A 81 -6.95 46.88 17.49
C SER A 81 -6.32 45.97 16.42
N THR A 82 -6.64 46.29 15.16
CA THR A 82 -5.72 46.35 14.01
C THR A 82 -4.45 45.51 14.09
N LYS A 83 -4.42 44.42 13.32
CA LYS A 83 -3.17 43.80 12.85
C LYS A 83 -3.17 43.65 11.33
N THR A 84 -2.43 44.56 10.72
CA THR A 84 -1.34 44.30 9.77
C THR A 84 -1.57 43.14 8.79
N SER A 85 -1.73 43.52 7.52
CA SER A 85 -1.58 42.64 6.36
C SER A 85 -0.22 41.95 6.38
N GLU A 86 -0.18 40.73 6.91
CA GLU A 86 0.88 39.78 6.64
C GLU A 86 0.46 38.93 5.43
N SER A 87 1.24 39.08 4.37
CA SER A 87 1.24 38.25 3.17
C SER A 87 1.39 36.78 3.57
N LYS A 88 0.28 36.06 3.72
CA LYS A 88 0.25 34.60 3.84
C LYS A 88 0.44 33.98 2.47
N THR A 89 1.68 33.64 2.16
CA THR A 89 1.96 32.49 1.29
C THR A 89 2.04 31.28 2.21
N SER A 90 0.97 30.46 2.29
CA SER A 90 0.87 29.06 2.82
C SER A 90 -0.52 28.81 3.42
N ASN A 91 -1.36 27.93 2.80
CA ASN A 91 -2.40 27.10 3.48
C ASN A 91 -3.41 26.34 2.57
N SER A 92 -3.39 26.47 1.23
CA SER A 92 -4.35 25.76 0.36
C SER A 92 -4.09 24.26 0.22
N ASP A 93 -2.81 23.86 0.18
CA ASP A 93 -2.43 22.54 -0.35
C ASP A 93 -2.65 21.40 0.67
N SER A 94 -2.43 21.67 1.97
CA SER A 94 -2.75 20.72 3.05
C SER A 94 -4.24 20.36 3.07
N THR A 95 -5.10 21.33 2.76
CA THR A 95 -6.55 21.17 2.77
C THR A 95 -7.00 20.24 1.63
N ILE A 96 -6.44 20.40 0.43
CA ILE A 96 -6.82 19.59 -0.74
C ILE A 96 -6.39 18.13 -0.57
N LYS A 97 -5.19 17.89 -0.04
CA LYS A 97 -4.68 16.54 0.24
C LYS A 97 -5.57 15.79 1.24
N GLU A 98 -5.94 16.43 2.33
CA GLU A 98 -6.82 15.83 3.33
C GLU A 98 -8.20 15.56 2.75
N ASN A 99 -8.77 16.53 2.03
CA ASN A 99 -10.10 16.40 1.41
C ASN A 99 -10.15 15.27 0.38
N VAL A 100 -9.12 15.11 -0.46
CA VAL A 100 -9.10 14.04 -1.47
C VAL A 100 -8.90 12.66 -0.84
N ILE A 101 -8.08 12.55 0.22
CA ILE A 101 -7.94 11.30 0.97
C ILE A 101 -9.28 10.94 1.61
N ASP A 102 -9.93 11.87 2.30
CA ASP A 102 -11.23 11.62 2.94
C ASP A 102 -12.31 11.26 1.92
N TYR A 103 -12.33 11.94 0.77
CA TYR A 103 -13.22 11.58 -0.31
C TYR A 103 -12.99 10.14 -0.80
N ILE A 104 -11.75 9.72 -1.06
CA ILE A 104 -11.46 8.36 -1.53
C ILE A 104 -11.87 7.30 -0.49
N ILE A 105 -11.62 7.55 0.79
CA ILE A 105 -11.84 6.55 1.84
C ILE A 105 -13.29 6.52 2.34
N ASN A 106 -13.94 7.68 2.49
CA ASN A 106 -15.25 7.84 3.14
C ASN A 106 -16.30 8.58 2.29
N GLY A 107 -15.90 9.49 1.41
CA GLY A 107 -16.80 10.46 0.77
C GLY A 107 -17.62 9.97 -0.45
N GLN A 108 -17.74 8.66 -0.68
CA GLN A 108 -18.36 8.08 -1.88
C GLN A 108 -19.69 7.34 -1.62
N GLU A 109 -20.39 7.66 -0.52
CA GLU A 109 -21.64 7.01 -0.08
C GLU A 109 -22.77 7.06 -1.13
N ASN A 110 -22.77 8.09 -1.98
CA ASN A 110 -23.76 8.26 -3.05
C ASN A 110 -23.46 7.43 -4.32
N LYS A 111 -22.33 6.71 -4.37
CA LYS A 111 -21.93 5.87 -5.50
C LYS A 111 -22.24 4.40 -5.24
N SER A 112 -22.53 3.65 -6.29
CA SER A 112 -22.61 2.18 -6.18
C SER A 112 -21.23 1.58 -5.87
N GLU A 113 -21.20 0.38 -5.30
CA GLU A 113 -19.94 -0.33 -4.99
C GLU A 113 -19.00 -0.52 -6.18
N SER A 114 -19.56 -0.60 -7.39
CA SER A 114 -18.79 -0.68 -8.65
C SER A 114 -18.22 0.66 -9.12
N GLN A 115 -18.78 1.78 -8.66
CA GLN A 115 -18.36 3.13 -9.02
C GLN A 115 -17.37 3.74 -8.02
N LYS A 116 -17.33 3.21 -6.79
CA LYS A 116 -16.40 3.68 -5.76
C LYS A 116 -14.95 3.45 -6.20
N LEU A 117 -14.12 4.48 -6.04
CA LEU A 117 -12.66 4.37 -6.10
C LEU A 117 -12.21 3.57 -4.88
N LYS A 118 -11.51 2.45 -5.11
CA LYS A 118 -11.14 1.52 -4.04
C LYS A 118 -9.64 1.53 -3.80
N TRP A 119 -9.25 1.89 -2.59
CA TRP A 119 -7.86 2.05 -2.18
C TRP A 119 -7.63 1.46 -0.78
N SER A 120 -6.46 0.88 -0.58
CA SER A 120 -5.91 0.72 0.77
C SER A 120 -5.48 2.08 1.29
N LYS A 121 -5.82 2.38 2.55
CA LYS A 121 -5.35 3.59 3.24
C LYS A 121 -3.82 3.60 3.35
N THR A 122 -3.20 2.44 3.61
CA THR A 122 -1.74 2.30 3.67
C THR A 122 -1.10 2.67 2.35
N PHE A 123 -1.67 2.24 1.22
CA PHE A 123 -1.18 2.57 -0.11
C PHE A 123 -1.35 4.05 -0.41
N LEU A 124 -2.55 4.59 -0.21
CA LEU A 124 -2.86 5.98 -0.52
C LEU A 124 -1.93 6.95 0.23
N ASN A 125 -1.62 6.65 1.50
CA ASN A 125 -0.71 7.44 2.32
C ASN A 125 0.76 7.41 1.87
N LYS A 126 1.14 6.49 0.99
CA LYS A 126 2.50 6.40 0.42
C LYS A 126 2.63 7.13 -0.91
N ILE A 127 1.51 7.58 -1.49
CA ILE A 127 1.51 8.33 -2.75
C ILE A 127 1.88 9.79 -2.48
N ASP A 128 2.70 10.35 -3.35
CA ASP A 128 2.98 11.79 -3.39
C ASP A 128 1.80 12.54 -4.03
N ILE A 129 0.78 12.80 -3.20
CA ILE A 129 -0.46 13.49 -3.63
C ILE A 129 -0.15 14.93 -4.07
N ASP A 130 0.83 15.60 -3.46
CA ASP A 130 1.17 16.99 -3.76
C ASP A 130 1.75 17.10 -5.18
N SER A 131 2.65 16.18 -5.54
CA SER A 131 3.17 16.07 -6.91
C SER A 131 2.06 15.73 -7.93
N LEU A 132 1.14 14.82 -7.59
CA LEU A 132 0.01 14.51 -8.45
C LEU A 132 -0.95 15.68 -8.62
N PHE A 133 -1.16 16.49 -7.58
CA PHE A 133 -2.01 17.67 -7.64
C PHE A 133 -1.42 18.75 -8.57
N LYS A 134 -0.11 18.97 -8.49
CA LYS A 134 0.62 19.84 -9.43
C LYS A 134 0.44 19.36 -10.87
N GLN A 135 0.63 18.07 -11.14
CA GLN A 135 0.41 17.53 -12.48
C GLN A 135 -1.04 17.65 -12.94
N TYR A 136 -2.00 17.43 -12.05
CA TYR A 136 -3.43 17.55 -12.35
C TYR A 136 -3.79 18.98 -12.79
N THR A 137 -3.32 19.99 -12.06
CA THR A 137 -3.56 21.41 -12.38
C THR A 137 -2.80 21.89 -13.62
N GLU A 138 -1.57 21.42 -13.84
CA GLU A 138 -0.80 21.66 -15.09
C GLU A 138 -1.53 21.12 -16.33
N ASN A 139 -2.24 20.00 -16.17
CA ASN A 139 -3.09 19.41 -17.20
C ASN A 139 -4.50 20.04 -17.25
N LYS A 140 -4.66 21.26 -16.73
CA LYS A 140 -5.92 22.04 -16.70
C LYS A 140 -7.06 21.38 -15.89
N GLY A 141 -6.71 20.51 -14.95
CA GLY A 141 -7.65 19.99 -13.95
C GLY A 141 -8.18 21.12 -13.04
N ASN A 142 -9.44 21.01 -12.63
CA ASN A 142 -10.04 21.98 -11.72
C ASN A 142 -9.58 21.70 -10.28
N ALA A 143 -8.85 22.64 -9.67
CA ALA A 143 -8.32 22.54 -8.30
C ALA A 143 -9.40 22.31 -7.23
N ASP A 144 -10.63 22.79 -7.47
CA ASP A 144 -11.75 22.64 -6.54
C ASP A 144 -12.55 21.33 -6.74
N ASP A 145 -12.26 20.58 -7.81
CA ASP A 145 -12.91 19.32 -8.12
C ASP A 145 -12.19 18.14 -7.45
N ILE A 146 -12.61 17.84 -6.21
CA ILE A 146 -12.06 16.74 -5.41
C ILE A 146 -12.32 15.37 -6.05
N GLU A 147 -13.50 15.15 -6.65
CA GLU A 147 -13.81 13.88 -7.32
C GLU A 147 -12.95 13.68 -8.58
N GLY A 148 -12.80 14.74 -9.39
CA GLY A 148 -11.93 14.76 -10.54
C GLY A 148 -10.48 14.48 -10.15
N PHE A 149 -10.00 15.11 -9.08
CA PHE A 149 -8.65 14.87 -8.59
C PHE A 149 -8.47 13.44 -8.03
N ALA A 150 -9.42 12.90 -7.27
CA ALA A 150 -9.39 11.52 -6.78
C ALA A 150 -9.34 10.50 -7.94
N THR A 151 -10.10 10.76 -8.99
CA THR A 151 -10.06 9.97 -10.22
C THR A 151 -8.71 10.06 -10.91
N TYR A 152 -8.11 11.26 -10.95
CA TYR A 152 -6.77 11.48 -11.48
C TYR A 152 -5.70 10.72 -10.70
N ILE A 153 -5.75 10.74 -9.36
CA ILE A 153 -4.85 9.95 -8.50
C ILE A 153 -4.96 8.46 -8.86
N THR A 154 -6.18 7.93 -8.93
CA THR A 154 -6.40 6.50 -9.24
C THR A 154 -5.84 6.10 -10.60
N LYS A 155 -5.86 7.01 -11.59
CA LYS A 155 -5.35 6.75 -12.94
C LYS A 155 -3.84 6.95 -13.07
N ASN A 156 -3.25 7.90 -12.35
CA ASN A 156 -1.88 8.35 -12.60
C ASN A 156 -0.90 8.07 -11.47
N ALA A 157 -1.37 7.64 -10.29
CA ALA A 157 -0.49 7.23 -9.22
C ALA A 157 0.44 6.08 -9.70
N PRO A 158 1.74 6.14 -9.38
CA PRO A 158 2.66 5.07 -9.72
C PRO A 158 2.36 3.82 -8.91
N VAL A 159 2.68 2.65 -9.47
CA VAL A 159 2.71 1.41 -8.70
C VAL A 159 3.91 1.47 -7.74
N LEU A 160 3.65 1.31 -6.45
CA LEU A 160 4.70 1.33 -5.43
C LEU A 160 5.62 0.11 -5.59
N SER A 161 6.94 0.30 -5.59
CA SER A 161 7.89 -0.81 -5.76
C SER A 161 7.77 -1.88 -4.67
N ASN A 162 7.38 -1.48 -3.46
CA ASN A 162 7.15 -2.34 -2.30
C ASN A 162 5.67 -2.74 -2.11
N TRP A 163 4.84 -2.66 -3.15
CA TRP A 163 3.40 -2.94 -3.05
C TRP A 163 3.09 -4.32 -2.46
N GLN A 164 3.89 -5.34 -2.76
CA GLN A 164 3.65 -6.69 -2.24
C GLN A 164 3.76 -6.76 -0.72
N ASP A 165 4.73 -6.06 -0.14
CA ASP A 165 4.95 -6.08 1.31
C ASP A 165 3.88 -5.27 2.03
N LEU A 166 3.48 -4.13 1.47
CA LEU A 166 2.35 -3.35 1.97
C LEU A 166 1.06 -4.17 1.94
N PHE A 167 0.79 -4.85 0.82
CA PHE A 167 -0.39 -5.71 0.68
C PHE A 167 -0.37 -6.87 1.68
N LYS A 168 0.75 -7.60 1.80
CA LYS A 168 0.87 -8.72 2.75
C LYS A 168 0.58 -8.27 4.18
N LYS A 169 1.11 -7.10 4.56
CA LYS A 169 0.86 -6.52 5.87
C LYS A 169 -0.61 -6.17 6.04
N ASP A 170 -1.21 -5.44 5.09
CA ASP A 170 -2.61 -5.05 5.16
C ASP A 170 -3.54 -6.27 5.22
N LEU A 171 -3.24 -7.33 4.46
CA LEU A 171 -4.01 -8.58 4.48
C LEU A 171 -3.92 -9.28 5.84
N TYR A 172 -2.71 -9.38 6.40
CA TYR A 172 -2.50 -9.97 7.72
C TYR A 172 -3.19 -9.16 8.82
N ASP A 173 -3.08 -7.83 8.79
CA ASP A 173 -3.76 -6.96 9.75
C ASP A 173 -5.29 -7.09 9.66
N THR A 174 -5.83 -7.33 8.45
CA THR A 174 -7.28 -7.42 8.21
C THR A 174 -7.85 -8.80 8.55
N TYR A 175 -7.14 -9.89 8.21
CA TYR A 175 -7.67 -11.25 8.29
C TYR A 175 -6.81 -12.24 9.07
N GLY A 176 -5.59 -11.89 9.46
CA GLY A 176 -4.64 -12.77 10.12
C GLY A 176 -3.98 -13.82 9.21
N GLU A 177 -4.17 -13.70 7.90
CA GLU A 177 -3.72 -14.69 6.91
C GLU A 177 -2.39 -14.30 6.27
N ASN A 178 -1.48 -15.28 6.11
CA ASN A 178 -0.18 -15.07 5.46
C ASN A 178 -0.25 -15.44 3.98
N VAL A 179 0.22 -14.53 3.11
CA VAL A 179 0.32 -14.79 1.67
C VAL A 179 1.53 -15.68 1.38
N VAL A 180 1.29 -16.84 0.77
CA VAL A 180 2.34 -17.79 0.36
C VAL A 180 2.69 -17.69 -1.12
N LYS A 181 1.80 -17.14 -1.94
CA LYS A 181 2.04 -16.95 -3.38
C LYS A 181 1.21 -15.79 -3.93
N ILE A 182 1.79 -15.05 -4.86
CA ILE A 182 1.12 -14.00 -5.64
C ILE A 182 1.28 -14.36 -7.11
N LYS A 183 0.16 -14.42 -7.85
CA LYS A 183 0.14 -14.70 -9.28
C LYS A 183 -0.45 -13.51 -10.02
N HIS A 184 0.26 -13.00 -11.02
CA HIS A 184 -0.27 -11.96 -11.90
C HIS A 184 -1.48 -12.50 -12.67
N LEU A 185 -2.52 -11.67 -12.78
CA LEU A 185 -3.70 -11.91 -13.59
C LEU A 185 -3.58 -11.06 -14.85
N GLU A 186 -4.12 -9.85 -14.80
CA GLU A 186 -4.14 -8.89 -15.89
C GLU A 186 -3.96 -7.47 -15.34
N ASN A 187 -3.39 -6.57 -16.15
CA ASN A 187 -3.12 -5.18 -15.75
C ASN A 187 -2.42 -5.12 -14.38
N ASP A 188 -3.01 -4.39 -13.43
CA ASP A 188 -2.50 -4.23 -12.07
C ASP A 188 -3.07 -5.28 -11.09
N LEU A 189 -3.77 -6.31 -11.57
CA LEU A 189 -4.45 -7.31 -10.72
C LEU A 189 -3.62 -8.57 -10.50
N TYR A 190 -3.63 -9.05 -9.26
CA TYR A 190 -2.92 -10.25 -8.83
C TYR A 190 -3.81 -11.11 -7.93
N GLN A 191 -3.77 -12.43 -8.11
CA GLN A 191 -4.34 -13.40 -7.19
C GLN A 191 -3.34 -13.71 -6.09
N ALA A 192 -3.73 -13.46 -4.83
CA ALA A 192 -3.03 -13.93 -3.66
C ALA A 192 -3.54 -15.30 -3.22
N TYR A 193 -2.62 -16.13 -2.76
CA TYR A 193 -2.89 -17.46 -2.21
C TYR A 193 -2.39 -17.52 -0.77
N ILE A 194 -3.09 -18.30 0.04
CA ILE A 194 -2.73 -18.63 1.41
C ILE A 194 -2.65 -20.14 1.56
N GLU A 195 -2.10 -20.60 2.67
CA GLU A 195 -2.10 -22.02 3.01
C GLU A 195 -3.31 -22.34 3.91
N LYS A 196 -4.15 -23.28 3.49
CA LYS A 196 -5.21 -23.88 4.31
C LYS A 196 -5.10 -25.39 4.23
N ASP A 197 -5.07 -26.05 5.38
CA ASP A 197 -4.99 -27.52 5.49
C ASP A 197 -3.85 -28.13 4.63
N GLY A 198 -2.68 -27.48 4.63
CA GLY A 198 -1.50 -27.90 3.86
C GLY A 198 -1.61 -27.70 2.33
N SER A 199 -2.64 -27.00 1.86
CA SER A 199 -2.88 -26.72 0.44
C SER A 199 -2.85 -25.22 0.16
N GLN A 200 -2.25 -24.82 -0.98
CA GLN A 200 -2.30 -23.44 -1.45
C GLN A 200 -3.65 -23.17 -2.13
N VAL A 201 -4.44 -22.26 -1.56
CA VAL A 201 -5.78 -21.91 -2.07
C VAL A 201 -5.84 -20.42 -2.44
N PRO A 202 -6.56 -20.05 -3.52
CA PRO A 202 -6.79 -18.64 -3.84
C PRO A 202 -7.60 -18.01 -2.72
N TYR A 203 -7.25 -16.78 -2.32
CA TYR A 203 -7.89 -16.10 -1.20
C TYR A 203 -8.48 -14.76 -1.60
N VAL A 204 -7.64 -13.82 -2.05
CA VAL A 204 -8.09 -12.50 -2.50
C VAL A 204 -7.42 -12.11 -3.81
N VAL A 205 -8.10 -11.28 -4.59
CA VAL A 205 -7.52 -10.52 -5.69
C VAL A 205 -7.13 -9.14 -5.15
N VAL A 206 -5.94 -8.66 -5.50
CA VAL A 206 -5.40 -7.36 -5.11
C VAL A 206 -4.99 -6.54 -6.32
N SER A 207 -5.19 -5.22 -6.27
CA SER A 207 -4.56 -4.28 -7.18
C SER A 207 -3.19 -3.86 -6.67
N SER A 208 -2.12 -4.07 -7.45
CA SER A 208 -0.77 -3.56 -7.13
C SER A 208 -0.70 -2.04 -7.11
N LYS A 209 -1.63 -1.37 -7.80
CA LYS A 209 -1.69 0.09 -7.90
C LYS A 209 -2.35 0.73 -6.69
N THR A 210 -3.53 0.24 -6.29
CA THR A 210 -4.32 0.86 -5.22
C THR A 210 -4.20 0.13 -3.88
N GLY A 211 -3.61 -1.07 -3.88
CA GLY A 211 -3.53 -1.94 -2.70
C GLY A 211 -4.87 -2.49 -2.23
N TYR A 212 -5.97 -2.11 -2.87
CA TYR A 212 -7.28 -2.64 -2.54
C TYR A 212 -7.36 -4.12 -2.92
N PHE A 213 -7.95 -4.92 -2.04
CA PHE A 213 -8.16 -6.34 -2.25
C PHE A 213 -9.59 -6.76 -1.87
N HIS A 214 -10.06 -7.82 -2.53
CA HIS A 214 -11.34 -8.47 -2.26
C HIS A 214 -11.25 -9.96 -2.62
N GLY A 215 -12.03 -10.82 -1.96
CA GLY A 215 -12.02 -12.26 -2.17
C GLY A 215 -13.21 -12.93 -1.51
#